data_AF-A0A084JMC4-F1
#
_entry.id   AF-A0A084JMC4-F1
#
_cell.length_a   1.000
_cell.length_b   1.000
_cell.length_c   1.000
_cell.angle_alpha   90.00
_cell.angle_beta   90.00
_cell.angle_gamma   90.00
#
_symmetry.space_group_name_H-M   'P 1'
#
loop_
_entity.id
_entity.type
_entity.pdbx_description
1 polymer ?
#
loop_
_entity_poly.entity_id
_entity_poly.type
_entity_poly.pdbx_seq_one_letter_code
_entity_poly.pdbx_strand_id
1 'polypeptide(L)' 'MTSDYQKENKAQYMIIRSLSMTNWLCRNGHEILKVSDSEIDPRFKVFLFQDTAALHNTMKQFPKKEV' A
#
# COMPACT_ATOMS: atom_id res chain seq x y z
N MET A 1 23.34 4.96 -7.96
CA MET A 1 22.16 4.23 -8.47
C MET A 1 20.92 4.60 -7.65
N THR A 2 20.57 5.87 -7.62
CA THR A 2 19.44 6.40 -6.84
C THR A 2 18.83 7.53 -7.64
N SER A 3 18.06 7.21 -8.68
CA SER A 3 17.38 8.25 -9.47
C SER A 3 16.12 7.80 -10.20
N ASP A 4 15.81 6.51 -10.28
CA ASP A 4 14.72 6.08 -11.18
C ASP A 4 13.34 6.02 -10.50
N TYR A 5 13.29 6.11 -9.16
CA TYR A 5 12.02 6.18 -8.42
C TYR A 5 11.27 7.50 -8.58
N GLN A 6 11.88 8.55 -9.16
CA GLN A 6 11.30 9.90 -9.21
C GLN A 6 10.79 10.32 -10.60
N LYS A 7 10.91 9.47 -11.63
CA LYS A 7 10.70 9.91 -13.03
C LYS A 7 9.60 9.21 -13.83
N GLU A 8 8.79 8.36 -13.20
CA GLU A 8 7.57 7.84 -13.81
C GLU A 8 6.37 8.36 -13.02
N ASN A 9 5.62 9.28 -13.64
CA ASN A 9 4.29 9.79 -13.28
C ASN A 9 3.90 9.69 -11.79
N LYS A 10 3.76 10.84 -11.12
CA LYS A 10 3.13 11.00 -9.79
C LYS A 10 1.66 10.52 -9.76
N ALA A 11 1.38 9.27 -10.09
CA ALA A 11 0.34 8.54 -9.40
C ALA A 11 0.79 8.55 -7.94
N GLN A 12 0.19 9.39 -7.11
CA GLN A 12 0.45 9.36 -5.68
C GLN A 12 0.07 7.96 -5.22
N TYR A 13 1.07 7.18 -4.81
CA TYR A 13 0.86 5.84 -4.31
C TYR A 13 0.77 5.91 -2.79
N MET A 14 -0.20 5.21 -2.22
CA MET A 14 -0.22 4.91 -0.80
C MET A 14 0.59 3.65 -0.54
N ILE A 15 1.57 3.72 0.36
CA ILE A 15 2.41 2.58 0.74
C ILE A 15 1.84 1.91 1.99
N ILE A 16 1.39 0.67 1.86
CA ILE A 16 0.87 -0.15 2.96
C ILE A 16 1.89 -1.25 3.27
N ARG A 17 2.27 -1.37 4.55
CA ARG A 17 3.26 -2.36 5.03
C ARG A 17 2.64 -3.54 5.80
N SER A 18 1.35 -3.49 6.07
CA SER A 18 0.64 -4.52 6.83
C SER A 18 -0.10 -5.48 5.90
N LEU A 19 0.22 -6.77 5.97
CA LEU A 19 -0.46 -7.81 5.20
C LEU A 19 -1.96 -7.86 5.49
N SER A 20 -2.37 -7.66 6.75
CA SER A 20 -3.79 -7.70 7.13
C SER A 20 -4.57 -6.52 6.54
N MET A 21 -3.97 -5.32 6.53
CA MET A 21 -4.55 -4.14 5.87
C MET A 21 -4.61 -4.34 4.35
N THR A 22 -3.53 -4.82 3.73
CA THR A 22 -3.51 -5.14 2.29
C THR A 22 -4.63 -6.10 1.91
N ASN A 23 -4.81 -7.18 2.66
CA ASN A 23 -5.88 -8.14 2.42
C ASN A 23 -7.28 -7.53 2.58
N TRP A 24 -7.47 -6.65 3.58
CA TRP A 24 -8.72 -5.92 3.76
C TRP A 24 -9.03 -5.01 2.57
N LEU A 25 -8.04 -4.25 2.10
CA LEU A 25 -8.17 -3.36 0.95
C LEU A 25 -8.54 -4.14 -0.32
N CYS A 26 -7.86 -5.26 -0.58
CA CYS A 26 -8.16 -6.12 -1.75
C CYS A 26 -9.59 -6.68 -1.69
N ARG A 27 -10.05 -7.12 -0.52
CA ARG A 27 -11.43 -7.61 -0.32
C ARG A 27 -12.50 -6.54 -0.51
N ASN A 28 -12.13 -5.27 -0.40
CA ASN A 28 -13.01 -4.12 -0.61
C ASN A 28 -12.81 -3.46 -1.99
N GLY A 29 -12.20 -4.18 -2.95
CA GLY A 29 -12.11 -3.75 -4.35
C GLY A 29 -10.94 -2.81 -4.67
N HIS A 30 -10.01 -2.59 -3.74
CA HIS A 30 -8.79 -1.81 -4.03
C HIS A 30 -7.71 -2.71 -4.61
N GLU A 31 -7.14 -2.32 -5.75
CA GLU A 31 -6.12 -3.11 -6.44
C GLU A 31 -4.71 -2.72 -6.01
N ILE A 32 -3.85 -3.73 -5.82
CA ILE A 32 -2.42 -3.53 -5.64
C ILE A 32 -1.83 -3.17 -7.01
N LEU A 33 -1.29 -1.96 -7.12
CA LEU A 33 -0.66 -1.49 -8.35
C LEU A 33 0.79 -1.94 -8.47
N LYS A 34 1.50 -2.03 -7.32
CA LYS A 34 2.90 -2.47 -7.28
C LYS A 34 3.23 -3.13 -5.95
N VAL A 35 4.14 -4.10 -5.99
CA VAL A 35 4.80 -4.66 -4.81
C VAL A 35 6.29 -4.39 -4.94
N SER A 36 6.89 -3.84 -3.89
CA SER A 36 8.33 -3.57 -3.83
C SER A 36 8.92 -4.19 -2.57
N ASP A 37 10.24 -4.40 -2.56
CA ASP A 37 10.98 -4.65 -1.33
C ASP A 37 10.98 -3.40 -0.45
N SER A 38 10.93 -3.60 0.87
CA SER A 38 11.11 -2.52 1.85
C SER A 38 12.54 -2.02 1.81
N GLU A 39 12.71 -0.70 1.73
CA GLU A 39 14.03 -0.06 1.76
C GLU A 39 14.75 -0.23 3.11
N ILE A 40 14.02 -0.55 4.18
CA ILE A 40 14.58 -0.73 5.53
C ILE A 40 15.11 -2.15 5.72
N ASP A 41 14.38 -3.15 5.22
CA ASP A 41 14.77 -4.56 5.32
C ASP A 41 14.15 -5.31 4.13
N PRO A 42 14.99 -5.79 3.19
CA PRO A 42 14.54 -6.39 1.94
C PRO A 42 13.80 -7.73 2.12
N ARG A 43 13.78 -8.30 3.32
CA ARG A 43 12.96 -9.49 3.62
C ARG A 43 11.47 -9.14 3.69
N PHE A 44 11.12 -7.87 3.89
CA PHE A 44 9.73 -7.41 3.91
C PHE A 44 9.33 -6.78 2.59
N LYS A 45 8.07 -7.00 2.21
CA LYS A 45 7.44 -6.37 1.05
C LYS A 45 6.60 -5.18 1.48
N VAL A 46 6.47 -4.20 0.59
CA VAL A 46 5.52 -3.09 0.69
C VAL A 46 4.56 -3.12 -0.49
N PHE A 47 3.30 -2.82 -0.22
CA PHE A 47 2.21 -2.86 -1.19
C PHE A 47 1.80 -1.42 -1.55
N LEU A 48 1.78 -1.11 -2.83
CA LEU A 48 1.45 0.22 -3.33
C LEU A 48 0.06 0.19 -3.94
N PHE A 49 -0.82 1.05 -3.44
CA PHE A 49 -2.17 1.28 -3.93
C PHE A 49 -2.28 2.68 -4.52
N GLN A 50 -3.28 2.92 -5.35
CA GLN A 50 -3.61 4.29 -5.77
C GLN A 50 -4.05 5.13 -4.56
N ASP A 51 -3.43 6.29 -4.35
CA ASP A 51 -3.84 7.22 -3.31
C ASP A 51 -5.18 7.88 -3.69
N THR A 52 -6.26 7.42 -3.09
CA THR A 52 -7.62 7.89 -3.35
C THR A 52 -8.38 8.08 -2.03
N ALA A 53 -9.32 9.02 -1.99
CA ALA A 53 -10.19 9.20 -0.83
C ALA A 53 -10.96 7.91 -0.45
N ALA A 54 -11.33 7.10 -1.44
CA ALA A 54 -11.98 5.81 -1.23
C ALA A 54 -11.07 4.84 -0.46
N LEU A 55 -9.78 4.75 -0.83
CA LEU A 55 -8.80 3.94 -0.11
C LEU A 55 -8.72 4.34 1.36
N HIS A 56 -8.53 5.64 1.63
CA HIS A 56 -8.46 6.17 2.99
C HIS A 56 -9.72 5.88 3.81
N ASN A 57 -10.90 5.99 3.20
CA ASN A 57 -12.15 5.68 3.86
C ASN A 57 -12.27 4.19 4.21
N THR A 58 -11.83 3.29 3.32
CA THR A 58 -11.79 1.84 3.62
C THR A 58 -10.76 1.52 4.70
N MET A 59 -9.60 2.19 4.73
CA MET A 59 -8.59 2.02 5.80
C MET A 59 -9.14 2.40 7.17
N LYS A 60 -9.92 3.49 7.27
CA LYS A 60 -10.57 3.91 8.52
C LYS A 60 -11.59 2.89 9.05
N GLN A 61 -12.17 2.08 8.16
CA GLN A 61 -13.12 1.02 8.51
C GLN A 61 -12.43 -0.30 8.87
N PHE A 62 -11.09 -0.38 8.79
CA PHE A 62 -10.37 -1.59 9.12
C PHE A 62 -10.65 -1.98 10.58
N PRO A 63 -11.23 -3.17 10.84
CA PRO A 63 -11.62 -3.54 12.18
C PRO A 63 -10.38 -3.63 13.08
N LYS A 64 -10.45 -3.01 14.26
CA LYS A 64 -9.50 -3.29 15.32
C LYS A 64 -9.68 -4.77 15.67
N LYS A 65 -8.65 -5.59 15.45
CA LYS A 65 -8.61 -6.89 16.11
C LYS A 65 -8.58 -6.61 17.60
N GLU A 66 -9.63 -6.97 18.32
CA GLU A 66 -9.52 -7.23 19.75
C GLU A 66 -8.54 -8.40 19.87
N VAL A 67 -7.40 -8.14 20.52
CA VAL A 67 -6.40 -9.14 20.88
C VAL A 67 -6.66 -9.51 22.33
#